data_AF-A0A1G9YHN7-F1
#
_entry.id   AF-A0A1G9YHN7-F1
#
_cell.length_a   1.000
_cell.length_b   1.000
_cell.length_c   1.000
_cell.angle_alpha   90.00
_cell.angle_beta   90.00
_cell.angle_gamma   90.00
#
_symmetry.space_group_name_H-M   'P 1'
#
loop_
_entity.id
_entity.type
_entity.pdbx_description
1 polymer ?
#
loop_
_entity_poly.entity_id
_entity_poly.type
_entity_poly.pdbx_seq_one_letter_code
_entity_poly.pdbx_strand_id
1 'polypeptide(L)'
;MTGSPRTVSDVMTHTAVAVGRHAAYKEIVELMDQWKVSALPVVEGDGRVIGVVSEADLLPKEEFHLDAPTLGEGARSDLWKAGAVTAGELMSSPAVTVHPAATIAEAARIMARRRVKRLPVVDRVGMLEGVVSRSDLLKVFLRTDDDLAEDIRRHVLADLPAAAGVDASVTDGVVTLTGELRDRRLVPLLAKAVRAVEGVVDIRVDLTANVAHPDQPHPDQQGGED
;
A
#
# COMPACT_ATOMS: atom_id res chain seq x y z
N MET A 1 -16.42 -12.47 -6.66
CA MET A 1 -15.24 -11.68 -7.09
C MET A 1 -14.87 -10.80 -5.90
N THR A 2 -13.75 -11.10 -5.25
CA THR A 2 -13.20 -10.34 -4.10
C THR A 2 -13.22 -8.84 -4.39
N GLY A 3 -13.65 -8.03 -3.42
CA GLY A 3 -13.85 -6.58 -3.56
C GLY A 3 -12.70 -5.89 -4.31
N SER A 4 -13.04 -4.91 -5.14
CA SER A 4 -12.05 -4.22 -5.98
C SER A 4 -10.92 -3.68 -5.10
N PRO A 5 -9.65 -4.00 -5.40
CA PRO A 5 -8.52 -3.56 -4.59
C PRO A 5 -8.48 -2.02 -4.55
N ARG A 6 -8.15 -1.41 -3.40
CA ARG A 6 -8.00 0.04 -3.39
C ARG A 6 -6.83 0.43 -4.24
N THR A 7 -7.02 1.58 -4.83
CA THR A 7 -6.10 2.21 -5.75
C THR A 7 -5.35 3.33 -5.04
N VAL A 8 -4.30 3.81 -5.67
CA VAL A 8 -3.57 5.00 -5.24
C VAL A 8 -4.52 6.21 -5.12
N SER A 9 -5.49 6.33 -6.02
CA SER A 9 -6.49 7.40 -5.98
C SER A 9 -7.32 7.43 -4.69
N ASP A 10 -7.50 6.30 -4.02
CA ASP A 10 -8.31 6.21 -2.79
C ASP A 10 -7.58 6.73 -1.55
N VAL A 11 -6.25 6.90 -1.63
CA VAL A 11 -5.40 7.27 -0.48
C VAL A 11 -4.47 8.46 -0.73
N MET A 12 -4.27 8.84 -1.99
CA MET A 12 -3.35 9.93 -2.35
C MET A 12 -3.83 11.29 -1.86
N THR A 13 -2.89 12.21 -1.71
CA THR A 13 -3.19 13.62 -1.55
C THR A 13 -3.37 14.25 -2.93
N HIS A 14 -4.59 14.65 -3.26
CA HIS A 14 -4.95 15.28 -4.54
C HIS A 14 -4.38 16.70 -4.68
N THR A 15 -4.19 17.43 -3.57
CA THR A 15 -3.55 18.74 -3.58
C THR A 15 -2.04 18.58 -3.43
N ALA A 16 -1.35 18.31 -4.53
CA ALA A 16 0.10 18.21 -4.54
C ALA A 16 0.74 19.58 -4.71
N VAL A 17 1.58 19.98 -3.74
CA VAL A 17 2.47 21.13 -3.88
C VAL A 17 3.66 20.70 -4.73
N ALA A 18 3.95 21.44 -5.79
CA ALA A 18 5.04 21.18 -6.73
C ALA A 18 5.82 22.46 -7.03
N VAL A 19 7.03 22.32 -7.55
CA VAL A 19 7.91 23.43 -7.92
C VAL A 19 8.28 23.38 -9.40
N GLY A 20 8.44 24.54 -10.02
CA GLY A 20 8.99 24.61 -11.37
C GLY A 20 10.48 24.27 -11.40
N ARG A 21 10.99 23.78 -12.53
CA ARG A 21 12.42 23.43 -12.68
C ARG A 21 13.42 24.55 -12.34
N HIS A 22 12.99 25.81 -12.45
CA HIS A 22 13.82 26.98 -12.18
C HIS A 22 13.64 27.56 -10.76
N ALA A 23 12.76 26.96 -9.94
CA ALA A 23 12.53 27.39 -8.57
C ALA A 23 13.84 27.37 -7.78
N ALA A 24 14.07 28.42 -6.99
CA ALA A 24 15.31 28.58 -6.26
C ALA A 24 15.36 27.66 -5.03
N TYR A 25 16.56 27.29 -4.58
CA TYR A 25 16.75 26.47 -3.37
C TYR A 25 15.95 26.98 -2.17
N LYS A 26 15.95 28.31 -1.93
CA LYS A 26 15.23 28.92 -0.82
C LYS A 26 13.71 28.72 -0.94
N GLU A 27 13.16 28.86 -2.14
CA GLU A 27 11.74 28.63 -2.41
C GLU A 27 11.35 27.16 -2.15
N ILE A 28 12.21 26.21 -2.53
CA ILE A 28 11.99 24.78 -2.25
C ILE A 28 11.91 24.54 -0.74
N VAL A 29 12.84 25.10 0.03
CA VAL A 29 12.87 24.97 1.50
C VAL A 29 11.64 25.64 2.13
N GLU A 30 11.29 26.84 1.69
CA GLU A 30 10.10 27.57 2.17
C GLU A 30 8.81 26.75 1.94
N LEU A 31 8.66 26.16 0.76
CA LEU A 31 7.50 25.32 0.45
C LEU A 31 7.49 24.01 1.26
N MET A 32 8.64 23.37 1.45
CA MET A 32 8.74 22.17 2.30
C MET A 32 8.35 22.48 3.74
N ASP A 33 8.82 23.60 4.31
CA ASP A 33 8.48 24.00 5.67
C ASP A 33 7.02 24.46 5.81
N GLN A 34 6.52 25.27 4.87
CA GLN A 34 5.15 25.79 4.88
C GLN A 34 4.13 24.64 4.84
N TRP A 35 4.34 23.67 3.95
CA TRP A 35 3.40 22.57 3.73
C TRP A 35 3.75 21.32 4.55
N LYS A 36 4.80 21.38 5.37
CA LYS A 36 5.29 20.27 6.20
C LYS A 36 5.49 18.99 5.40
N VAL A 37 6.16 19.12 4.24
CA VAL A 37 6.47 18.02 3.32
C VAL A 37 7.98 17.89 3.11
N SER A 38 8.46 16.66 3.05
CA SER A 38 9.89 16.34 2.87
C SER A 38 10.35 16.15 1.42
N ALA A 39 9.44 16.29 0.46
CA ALA A 39 9.74 16.18 -0.97
C ALA A 39 8.65 16.85 -1.81
N LEU A 40 9.07 17.41 -2.95
CA LEU A 40 8.22 18.11 -3.91
C LEU A 40 8.45 17.53 -5.32
N PRO A 41 7.39 17.24 -6.08
CA PRO A 41 7.51 17.02 -7.52
C PRO A 41 8.07 18.27 -8.20
N VAL A 42 8.98 18.07 -9.15
CA VAL A 42 9.45 19.13 -10.04
C VAL A 42 8.70 19.00 -11.36
N VAL A 43 8.07 20.10 -11.77
CA VAL A 43 7.24 20.18 -12.97
C VAL A 43 7.82 21.15 -14.00
N GLU A 44 7.45 20.93 -15.27
CA GLU A 44 7.77 21.80 -16.39
C GLU A 44 6.55 22.01 -17.30
N GLY A 45 6.51 23.15 -17.98
CA GLY A 45 5.41 23.54 -18.87
C GLY A 45 4.08 23.59 -18.10
N ASP A 46 3.07 22.91 -18.64
CA ASP A 46 1.70 22.93 -18.12
C ASP A 46 1.49 22.05 -16.87
N GLY A 47 2.56 21.53 -16.24
CA GLY A 47 2.47 20.68 -15.05
C GLY A 47 2.96 19.24 -15.23
N ARG A 48 3.79 18.98 -16.25
CA ARG A 48 4.37 17.66 -16.48
C ARG A 48 5.46 17.37 -15.46
N VAL A 49 5.40 16.22 -14.79
CA VAL A 49 6.40 15.83 -13.79
C VAL A 49 7.70 15.39 -14.48
N ILE A 50 8.81 16.05 -14.16
CA ILE A 50 10.14 15.79 -14.74
C ILE A 50 11.17 15.29 -13.72
N GLY A 51 10.90 15.47 -12.43
CA GLY A 51 11.75 14.99 -11.34
C GLY A 51 11.09 15.12 -9.97
N VAL A 52 11.85 14.77 -8.93
CA VAL A 52 11.48 14.97 -7.53
C VAL A 52 12.68 15.55 -6.79
N VAL A 53 12.45 16.60 -5.99
CA VAL A 53 13.44 17.13 -5.04
C VAL A 53 12.97 16.81 -3.62
N SER A 54 13.88 16.33 -2.79
CA SER A 54 13.64 15.92 -1.40
C SER A 54 14.66 16.54 -0.46
N GLU A 55 14.39 16.49 0.85
CA GLU A 55 15.36 16.92 1.88
C GLU A 55 16.76 16.29 1.65
N ALA A 56 16.81 15.01 1.25
CA ALA A 56 18.07 14.32 0.97
C ALA A 56 18.87 14.93 -0.19
N ASP A 57 18.20 15.64 -1.10
CA ASP A 57 18.85 16.37 -2.20
C ASP A 57 19.37 17.76 -1.76
N LEU A 58 18.86 18.28 -0.64
CA LEU A 58 19.21 19.60 -0.08
C LEU A 58 20.35 19.51 0.94
N LEU A 59 20.41 18.41 1.71
CA LEU A 59 21.40 18.19 2.78
C LEU A 59 22.88 18.29 2.36
N PRO A 60 23.31 17.88 1.15
CA PRO A 60 24.70 18.00 0.76
C PRO A 60 25.24 19.43 0.90
N LYS A 61 24.42 20.47 0.72
CA LYS A 61 24.88 21.86 0.92
C LYS A 61 25.35 22.15 2.35
N GLU A 62 24.65 21.65 3.36
CA GLU A 62 25.02 21.82 4.77
C GLU A 62 26.27 21.01 5.13
N GLU A 63 26.43 19.82 4.54
CA GLU A 63 27.62 18.98 4.76
C GLU A 63 28.90 19.62 4.21
N PHE A 64 28.83 20.33 3.08
CA PHE A 64 29.98 21.02 2.48
C PHE A 64 30.24 22.42 3.07
N HIS A 65 29.43 22.91 4.01
CA HIS A 65 29.71 24.13 4.76
C HIS A 65 30.77 23.92 5.86
N LEU A 66 31.07 22.68 6.28
CA LEU A 66 31.88 22.43 7.47
C LEU A 66 33.26 21.78 7.24
N ASP A 67 33.50 20.95 6.23
CA ASP A 67 34.86 20.46 5.87
C ASP A 67 34.86 19.74 4.50
N ALA A 68 35.98 19.80 3.79
CA ALA A 68 36.13 19.15 2.48
C ALA A 68 35.99 17.60 2.57
N PRO A 69 35.31 16.93 1.64
CA PRO A 69 34.96 15.52 1.78
C PRO A 69 36.17 14.58 1.67
N THR A 70 36.21 13.59 2.55
CA THR A 70 36.97 12.36 2.35
C THR A 70 36.32 11.53 1.24
N LEU A 71 37.12 11.16 0.25
CA LEU A 71 36.69 10.60 -1.03
C LEU A 71 36.13 9.17 -0.87
N GLY A 72 34.83 9.02 -1.10
CA GLY A 72 34.16 7.73 -1.37
C GLY A 72 33.40 7.77 -2.71
N GLU A 73 33.09 6.61 -3.28
CA GLU A 73 32.51 6.48 -4.63
C GLU A 73 31.12 7.15 -4.82
N GLY A 74 30.43 7.53 -3.73
CA GLY A 74 29.19 8.35 -3.74
C GLY A 74 29.41 9.86 -3.88
N ALA A 75 30.62 10.36 -3.62
CA ALA A 75 30.92 11.78 -3.47
C ALA A 75 30.72 12.62 -4.74
N ARG A 76 30.66 12.03 -5.94
CA ARG A 76 30.48 12.79 -7.20
C ARG A 76 29.06 13.32 -7.36
N SER A 77 28.05 12.62 -6.82
CA SER A 77 26.64 13.06 -6.86
C SER A 77 26.34 14.13 -5.80
N ASP A 78 27.10 14.17 -4.71
CA ASP A 78 26.86 15.13 -3.64
C ASP A 78 27.55 16.47 -3.95
N LEU A 79 28.73 16.42 -4.58
CA LEU A 79 29.50 17.60 -4.98
C LEU A 79 28.82 18.50 -6.03
N TRP A 80 28.06 17.95 -6.99
CA TRP A 80 27.37 18.79 -7.98
C TRP A 80 26.14 19.48 -7.39
N LYS A 81 25.43 18.83 -6.47
CA LYS A 81 24.29 19.42 -5.74
C LYS A 81 24.72 20.49 -4.75
N ALA A 82 25.96 20.45 -4.26
CA ALA A 82 26.55 21.49 -3.41
C ALA A 82 26.53 22.87 -4.07
N GLY A 83 26.72 22.94 -5.40
CA GLY A 83 26.64 24.17 -6.19
C GLY A 83 25.28 24.45 -6.84
N ALA A 84 24.34 23.50 -6.78
CA ALA A 84 23.03 23.60 -7.42
C ALA A 84 22.16 24.65 -6.72
N VAL A 85 21.58 25.59 -7.46
CA VAL A 85 20.75 26.66 -6.90
C VAL A 85 19.28 26.55 -7.28
N THR A 86 18.95 25.66 -8.21
CA THR A 86 17.58 25.45 -8.71
C THR A 86 17.06 24.03 -8.50
N ALA A 87 15.73 23.88 -8.50
CA ALA A 87 15.06 22.58 -8.38
C ALA A 87 15.50 21.58 -9.46
N GLY A 88 15.67 22.02 -10.70
CA GLY A 88 16.10 21.17 -11.81
C GLY A 88 17.53 20.63 -11.67
N GLU A 89 18.40 21.37 -10.95
CA GLU A 89 19.76 20.94 -10.60
C GLU A 89 19.81 20.12 -9.30
N LEU A 90 18.75 20.10 -8.50
CA LEU A 90 18.73 19.32 -7.26
C LEU A 90 17.97 18.00 -7.44
N MET A 91 17.00 17.98 -8.34
CA MET A 91 16.06 16.87 -8.48
C MET A 91 16.73 15.57 -8.93
N SER A 92 16.14 14.47 -8.45
CA SER A 92 16.32 13.17 -9.07
C SER A 92 15.43 13.07 -10.32
N SER A 93 16.05 12.72 -11.45
CA SER A 93 15.38 12.61 -12.76
C SER A 93 15.85 11.33 -13.49
N PRO A 94 14.96 10.64 -14.25
CA PRO A 94 13.53 10.88 -14.38
C PRO A 94 12.77 10.59 -13.07
N ALA A 95 11.64 11.27 -12.86
CA ALA A 95 10.78 11.00 -11.72
C ALA A 95 10.29 9.54 -11.73
N VAL A 96 10.33 8.90 -10.56
CA VAL A 96 9.62 7.64 -10.34
C VAL A 96 8.19 7.98 -9.99
N THR A 97 7.24 7.68 -10.87
CA THR A 97 5.82 8.02 -10.72
C THR A 97 4.93 6.78 -10.61
N VAL A 98 3.65 7.00 -10.32
CA VAL A 98 2.61 5.96 -10.30
C VAL A 98 1.31 6.49 -10.89
N HIS A 99 0.49 5.62 -11.47
CA HIS A 99 -0.83 5.98 -11.99
C HIS A 99 -1.89 5.91 -10.88
N PRO A 100 -2.92 6.79 -10.85
CA PRO A 100 -3.97 6.77 -9.82
C PRO A 100 -4.69 5.44 -9.69
N ALA A 101 -4.89 4.72 -10.80
CA ALA A 101 -5.54 3.41 -10.83
C ALA A 101 -4.65 2.23 -10.38
N ALA A 102 -3.35 2.46 -10.10
CA ALA A 102 -2.49 1.41 -9.58
C ALA A 102 -2.93 0.99 -8.18
N THR A 103 -2.75 -0.28 -7.83
CA THR A 103 -3.07 -0.78 -6.49
C THR A 103 -2.08 -0.22 -5.46
N ILE A 104 -2.52 -0.15 -4.20
CA ILE A 104 -1.66 0.23 -3.07
C ILE A 104 -0.42 -0.69 -2.98
N ALA A 105 -0.60 -1.99 -3.24
CA ALA A 105 0.48 -2.97 -3.25
C ALA A 105 1.51 -2.72 -4.37
N GLU A 106 1.07 -2.28 -5.56
CA GLU A 106 1.97 -1.86 -6.64
C GLU A 106 2.77 -0.62 -6.25
N ALA A 107 2.11 0.41 -5.72
CA ALA A 107 2.78 1.62 -5.25
C ALA A 107 3.82 1.30 -4.15
N ALA A 108 3.46 0.47 -3.16
CA ALA A 108 4.37 0.02 -2.11
C ALA A 108 5.60 -0.73 -2.68
N ARG A 109 5.39 -1.61 -3.66
CA ARG A 109 6.48 -2.33 -4.34
C ARG A 109 7.41 -1.37 -5.10
N ILE A 110 6.86 -0.37 -5.79
CA ILE A 110 7.65 0.66 -6.47
C ILE A 110 8.50 1.42 -5.45
N MET A 111 7.89 1.90 -4.37
CA MET A 111 8.58 2.64 -3.30
C MET A 111 9.72 1.81 -2.68
N ALA A 112 9.48 0.53 -2.40
CA ALA A 112 10.49 -0.36 -1.82
C ALA A 112 11.66 -0.60 -2.78
N ARG A 113 11.36 -0.95 -4.04
CA ARG A 113 12.39 -1.26 -5.06
C ARG A 113 13.23 -0.04 -5.44
N ARG A 114 12.59 1.12 -5.56
CA ARG A 114 13.25 2.39 -5.92
C ARG A 114 13.80 3.14 -4.71
N ARG A 115 13.59 2.61 -3.49
CA ARG A 115 14.00 3.22 -2.21
C ARG A 115 13.47 4.65 -2.01
N VAL A 116 12.33 4.97 -2.62
CA VAL A 116 11.66 6.28 -2.45
C VAL A 116 10.59 6.19 -1.37
N LYS A 117 10.32 7.31 -0.70
CA LYS A 117 9.31 7.43 0.37
C LYS A 117 7.95 7.93 -0.15
N ARG A 118 7.95 8.53 -1.34
CA ARG A 118 6.80 9.19 -1.95
C ARG A 118 6.86 9.01 -3.47
N LEU A 119 5.71 9.02 -4.12
CA LEU A 119 5.56 8.94 -5.57
C LEU A 119 4.64 10.06 -6.03
N PRO A 120 5.05 10.90 -7.00
CA PRO A 120 4.11 11.70 -7.77
C PRO A 120 3.12 10.77 -8.48
N VAL A 121 1.84 11.08 -8.34
CA VAL A 121 0.76 10.42 -9.05
C VAL A 121 0.49 11.20 -10.33
N VAL A 122 0.54 10.51 -11.46
CA VAL A 122 0.42 11.15 -12.78
C VAL A 122 -0.61 10.46 -13.65
N ASP A 123 -1.23 11.25 -14.52
CA ASP A 123 -2.12 10.75 -15.56
C ASP A 123 -1.35 10.01 -16.68
N ARG A 124 -2.07 9.63 -17.75
CA ARG A 124 -1.49 8.90 -18.88
C ARG A 124 -0.45 9.70 -19.70
N VAL A 125 -0.47 11.03 -19.61
CA VAL A 125 0.46 11.90 -20.36
C VAL A 125 1.57 12.48 -19.47
N GLY A 126 1.54 12.18 -18.16
CA GLY A 126 2.57 12.53 -17.18
C GLY A 126 2.28 13.81 -16.39
N MET A 127 1.04 14.29 -16.39
CA MET A 127 0.61 15.46 -15.62
C MET A 127 0.38 15.08 -14.18
N LEU A 128 0.79 15.95 -13.25
CA LEU A 128 0.64 15.74 -11.82
C LEU A 128 -0.84 15.77 -11.41
N GLU A 129 -1.34 14.67 -10.85
CA GLU A 129 -2.70 14.59 -10.27
C GLU A 129 -2.70 14.50 -8.74
N GLY A 130 -1.55 14.21 -8.14
CA GLY A 130 -1.42 14.08 -6.69
C GLY A 130 -0.06 13.54 -6.25
N VAL A 131 0.06 13.26 -4.96
CA VAL A 131 1.23 12.57 -4.39
C VAL A 131 0.75 11.51 -3.42
N VAL A 132 1.41 10.36 -3.42
CA VAL A 132 1.19 9.30 -2.43
C VAL A 132 2.49 9.02 -1.68
N SER A 133 2.43 9.00 -0.35
CA SER A 133 3.54 8.66 0.55
C SER A 133 3.33 7.28 1.18
N ARG A 134 4.39 6.72 1.78
CA ARG A 134 4.27 5.47 2.56
C ARG A 134 3.19 5.57 3.65
N SER A 135 3.10 6.70 4.34
CA SER A 135 2.08 6.92 5.37
C SER A 135 0.67 6.91 4.80
N ASP A 136 0.47 7.40 3.59
CA ASP A 136 -0.82 7.33 2.90
C ASP A 136 -1.21 5.88 2.58
N LEU A 137 -0.24 5.07 2.13
CA LEU A 137 -0.48 3.64 1.88
C LEU A 137 -0.85 2.86 3.15
N LEU A 138 -0.44 3.34 4.33
CA LEU A 138 -0.79 2.72 5.62
C LEU A 138 -2.19 3.10 6.13
N LYS A 139 -2.86 4.11 5.54
CA LYS A 139 -4.21 4.52 5.96
C LYS A 139 -5.24 3.40 5.81
N VAL A 140 -4.99 2.38 4.99
CA VAL A 140 -5.86 1.18 4.88
C VAL A 140 -5.97 0.38 6.19
N PHE A 141 -5.01 0.53 7.10
CA PHE A 141 -5.03 -0.12 8.41
C PHE A 141 -5.75 0.72 9.48
N LEU A 142 -6.24 1.92 9.15
CA LEU A 142 -7.06 2.74 10.04
C LEU A 142 -8.57 2.40 9.95
N ARG A 143 -8.91 1.33 9.23
CA ARG A 143 -10.28 0.83 9.13
C ARG A 143 -10.72 0.28 10.48
N THR A 144 -12.00 0.40 10.78
CA THR A 144 -12.55 -0.27 11.96
C THR A 144 -12.57 -1.78 11.75
N ASP A 145 -12.44 -2.53 12.84
CA ASP A 145 -12.57 -3.98 12.81
C ASP A 145 -13.95 -4.40 12.27
N ASP A 146 -15.00 -3.64 12.57
CA ASP A 146 -16.36 -3.87 12.06
C ASP A 146 -16.44 -3.72 10.54
N ASP A 147 -15.84 -2.67 9.97
CA ASP A 147 -15.78 -2.49 8.52
C ASP A 147 -15.01 -3.64 7.84
N LEU A 148 -13.95 -4.12 8.48
CA LEU A 148 -13.13 -5.21 7.96
C LEU A 148 -13.88 -6.54 8.00
N ALA A 149 -14.52 -6.84 9.14
CA ALA A 149 -15.35 -8.04 9.33
C ALA A 149 -16.48 -8.09 8.30
N GLU A 150 -17.15 -6.95 8.08
CA GLU A 150 -18.25 -6.85 7.15
C GLU A 150 -17.81 -7.02 5.69
N ASP A 151 -16.67 -6.44 5.30
CA ASP A 151 -16.09 -6.68 3.97
C ASP A 151 -15.74 -8.15 3.74
N ILE A 152 -15.16 -8.82 4.76
CA ILE A 152 -14.84 -10.24 4.68
C ILE A 152 -16.11 -11.07 4.50
N ARG A 153 -17.16 -10.80 5.29
CA ARG A 153 -18.45 -11.49 5.14
C ARG A 153 -19.05 -11.28 3.76
N ARG A 154 -19.10 -10.03 3.27
CA ARG A 154 -19.73 -9.67 1.98
C ARG A 154 -18.95 -10.11 0.75
N HIS A 155 -17.62 -10.04 0.78
CA HIS A 155 -16.80 -10.20 -0.43
C HIS A 155 -15.94 -11.46 -0.45
N VAL A 156 -15.81 -12.15 0.68
CA VAL A 156 -15.06 -13.41 0.76
C VAL A 156 -16.00 -14.56 1.09
N LEU A 157 -16.76 -14.47 2.18
CA LEU A 157 -17.60 -15.59 2.63
C LEU A 157 -18.86 -15.76 1.75
N ALA A 158 -19.55 -14.68 1.40
CA ALA A 158 -20.77 -14.75 0.58
C ALA A 158 -20.53 -15.33 -0.83
N ASP A 159 -19.33 -15.18 -1.37
CA ASP A 159 -18.93 -15.73 -2.67
C ASP A 159 -18.60 -17.23 -2.62
N LEU A 160 -18.55 -17.83 -1.43
CA LEU A 160 -18.18 -19.21 -1.18
C LEU A 160 -19.34 -19.96 -0.50
N PRO A 161 -20.21 -20.65 -1.25
CA PRO A 161 -21.33 -21.42 -0.67
C PRO A 161 -20.86 -22.47 0.36
N ALA A 162 -19.64 -22.99 0.18
CA ALA A 162 -19.02 -23.94 1.12
C ALA A 162 -18.74 -23.31 2.50
N ALA A 163 -18.60 -21.99 2.58
CA ALA A 163 -18.33 -21.23 3.79
C ALA A 163 -19.60 -20.70 4.49
N ALA A 164 -20.80 -21.20 4.12
CA ALA A 164 -22.06 -20.75 4.72
C ALA A 164 -22.17 -20.97 6.25
N GLY A 165 -21.39 -21.90 6.80
CA GLY A 165 -21.29 -22.15 8.24
C GLY A 165 -20.12 -21.45 8.92
N VAL A 166 -19.40 -20.57 8.21
CA VAL A 166 -18.22 -19.86 8.70
C VAL A 166 -18.60 -18.42 9.02
N ASP A 167 -18.18 -17.94 10.18
CA ASP A 167 -18.24 -16.54 10.57
C ASP A 167 -16.83 -15.93 10.67
N ALA A 168 -16.76 -14.60 10.56
CA ALA A 168 -15.54 -13.82 10.67
C ALA A 168 -15.73 -12.70 11.69
N SER A 169 -14.89 -12.71 12.73
CA SER A 169 -14.70 -11.58 13.65
C SER A 169 -13.32 -10.98 13.45
N VAL A 170 -13.16 -9.70 13.80
CA VAL A 170 -11.89 -8.98 13.69
C VAL A 170 -11.56 -8.31 15.00
N THR A 171 -10.29 -8.36 15.40
CA THR A 171 -9.76 -7.63 16.55
C THR A 171 -8.36 -7.13 16.22
N ASP A 172 -8.14 -5.82 16.28
CA ASP A 172 -6.87 -5.16 15.92
C ASP A 172 -6.39 -5.56 14.51
N GLY A 173 -7.33 -5.66 13.55
CA GLY A 173 -7.05 -6.12 12.19
C GLY A 173 -6.72 -7.61 12.04
N VAL A 174 -6.77 -8.41 13.12
CA VAL A 174 -6.61 -9.86 13.08
C VAL A 174 -7.96 -10.53 12.90
N VAL A 175 -8.13 -11.26 11.80
CA VAL A 175 -9.37 -11.96 11.47
C VAL A 175 -9.38 -13.31 12.16
N THR A 176 -10.45 -13.63 12.90
CA THR A 176 -10.70 -14.97 13.41
C THR A 176 -11.85 -15.59 12.65
N LEU A 177 -11.57 -16.67 11.91
CA LEU A 177 -12.59 -17.48 11.26
C LEU A 177 -13.05 -18.59 12.19
N THR A 178 -14.35 -18.65 12.47
CA THR A 178 -14.96 -19.67 13.32
C THR A 178 -16.10 -20.38 12.60
N GLY A 179 -16.49 -21.56 13.08
CA GLY A 179 -17.63 -22.31 12.55
C GLY A 179 -17.24 -23.55 11.74
N GLU A 180 -18.14 -23.98 10.86
CA GLU A 180 -18.04 -25.26 10.15
C GLU A 180 -17.70 -25.07 8.68
N LEU A 181 -16.66 -25.78 8.23
CA LEU A 181 -16.31 -25.87 6.80
C LEU A 181 -16.39 -27.32 6.32
N ARG A 182 -17.28 -27.59 5.37
CA ARG A 182 -17.54 -28.95 4.86
C ARG A 182 -16.33 -29.58 4.17
N ASP A 183 -15.54 -28.78 3.45
CA ASP A 183 -14.33 -29.24 2.76
C ASP A 183 -13.08 -28.60 3.37
N ARG A 184 -12.33 -29.39 4.14
CA ARG A 184 -11.06 -28.96 4.75
C ARG A 184 -10.00 -28.53 3.73
N ARG A 185 -10.09 -28.97 2.47
CA ARG A 185 -9.14 -28.59 1.42
C ARG A 185 -9.30 -27.12 1.02
N LEU A 186 -10.45 -26.51 1.33
CA LEU A 186 -10.70 -25.09 1.06
C LEU A 186 -10.12 -24.17 2.14
N VAL A 187 -9.75 -24.67 3.31
CA VAL A 187 -9.20 -23.85 4.41
C VAL A 187 -8.02 -22.96 3.94
N PRO A 188 -7.00 -23.48 3.22
CA PRO A 188 -5.88 -22.65 2.77
C PRO A 188 -6.30 -21.61 1.72
N LEU A 189 -7.29 -21.92 0.88
CA LEU A 189 -7.81 -21.00 -0.13
C LEU A 189 -8.61 -19.88 0.51
N LEU A 190 -9.46 -20.20 1.48
CA LEU A 190 -10.20 -19.24 2.28
C LEU A 190 -9.25 -18.33 3.07
N ALA A 191 -8.27 -18.91 3.76
CA ALA A 191 -7.26 -18.14 4.48
C ALA A 191 -6.47 -17.21 3.54
N LYS A 192 -6.13 -17.67 2.33
CA LYS A 192 -5.47 -16.85 1.31
C LYS A 192 -6.36 -15.71 0.82
N ALA A 193 -7.65 -15.96 0.62
CA ALA A 193 -8.61 -14.94 0.18
C ALA A 193 -8.80 -13.86 1.26
N VAL A 194 -8.97 -14.25 2.53
CA VAL A 194 -9.06 -13.31 3.66
C VAL A 194 -7.77 -12.51 3.82
N ARG A 195 -6.60 -13.15 3.75
CA ARG A 195 -5.30 -12.43 3.78
C ARG A 195 -5.12 -11.43 2.63
N ALA A 196 -5.87 -11.57 1.54
CA ALA A 196 -5.82 -10.64 0.42
C ALA A 196 -6.72 -9.41 0.62
N VAL A 197 -7.60 -9.40 1.64
CA VAL A 197 -8.42 -8.25 1.98
C VAL A 197 -7.55 -7.15 2.57
N GLU A 198 -7.64 -5.96 2.01
CA GLU A 198 -6.85 -4.81 2.45
C GLU A 198 -7.25 -4.35 3.86
N GLY A 199 -6.25 -4.20 4.72
CA GLY A 199 -6.42 -3.89 6.14
C GLY A 199 -6.28 -5.11 7.06
N VAL A 200 -6.33 -6.34 6.52
CA VAL A 200 -6.08 -7.56 7.31
C VAL A 200 -4.60 -7.63 7.69
N VAL A 201 -4.34 -7.74 8.99
CA VAL A 201 -2.99 -7.88 9.57
C VAL A 201 -2.59 -9.35 9.62
N ASP A 202 -3.47 -10.21 10.14
CA ASP A 202 -3.27 -11.65 10.22
C ASP A 202 -4.61 -12.39 10.26
N ILE A 203 -4.56 -13.73 10.21
CA ILE A 203 -5.73 -14.59 10.33
C ILE A 203 -5.48 -15.77 11.28
N ARG A 204 -6.46 -16.02 12.13
CA ARG A 204 -6.62 -17.22 12.95
C ARG A 204 -7.77 -18.06 12.40
N VAL A 205 -7.58 -19.37 12.34
CA VAL A 205 -8.56 -20.30 11.77
C VAL A 205 -8.93 -21.32 12.82
N ASP A 206 -10.11 -21.14 13.40
CA ASP A 206 -10.71 -22.02 14.41
C ASP A 206 -11.95 -22.70 13.82
N LEU A 207 -11.72 -23.46 12.73
CA LEU A 207 -12.77 -24.16 11.99
C LEU A 207 -12.84 -25.63 12.37
N THR A 208 -14.05 -26.10 12.68
CA THR A 208 -14.33 -27.53 12.84
C THR A 208 -14.69 -28.13 11.48
N ALA A 209 -14.39 -29.42 11.28
CA ALA A 209 -14.86 -30.14 10.11
C ALA A 209 -15.92 -31.14 10.53
N ASN A 210 -17.07 -31.06 9.88
CA ASN A 210 -18.09 -32.07 9.98
C ASN A 210 -17.62 -33.30 9.19
N VAL A 211 -17.15 -34.33 9.88
CA VAL A 211 -16.97 -35.65 9.27
C VAL A 211 -18.36 -36.26 9.20
N ALA A 212 -19.03 -36.14 8.07
CA ALA A 212 -20.21 -36.94 7.80
C ALA A 212 -19.78 -38.42 7.84
N HIS A 213 -20.11 -39.11 8.93
CA HIS A 213 -20.03 -40.57 9.00
C HIS A 213 -21.09 -41.13 8.05
N PRO A 214 -20.73 -41.89 7.00
CA PRO A 214 -21.72 -42.66 6.27
C PRO A 214 -22.11 -43.87 7.13
N ASP A 215 -23.38 -43.90 7.54
CA ASP A 215 -24.18 -45.03 7.98
C ASP A 215 -23.43 -46.31 8.41
N GLN A 216 -23.29 -46.51 9.73
CA GLN A 216 -23.26 -47.87 10.26
C GLN A 216 -24.69 -48.43 10.19
N PRO A 217 -24.92 -49.56 9.52
CA PRO A 217 -26.23 -50.18 9.49
C PRO A 217 -26.56 -50.70 10.90
N HIS A 218 -27.70 -50.27 11.43
CA HIS A 218 -28.38 -50.86 12.58
C HIS A 218 -28.78 -52.31 12.22
N PRO A 219 -28.25 -53.36 12.88
CA PRO A 219 -28.92 -54.64 12.90
C PRO A 219 -29.73 -54.69 14.18
N ASP A 220 -31.05 -54.48 14.09
CA ASP A 220 -32.01 -55.08 15.01
C ASP A 220 -33.42 -54.74 14.56
N GLN A 221 -33.99 -55.66 13.79
CA GLN A 221 -35.42 -55.96 13.73
C GLN A 221 -35.61 -57.28 12.98
N GLN A 222 -35.32 -58.38 13.67
CA GLN A 222 -36.00 -59.65 13.40
C GLN A 222 -37.16 -59.73 14.39
N GLY A 223 -38.37 -59.53 13.86
CA GLY A 223 -39.62 -59.69 14.58
C GLY A 223 -39.83 -61.14 15.01
N GLY A 224 -40.56 -61.30 16.11
CA GLY A 224 -41.07 -62.58 16.56
C GLY A 224 -42.38 -62.96 15.85
N GLU A 225 -42.69 -64.26 16.00
CA GLU A 225 -44.01 -64.94 15.90
C GLU A 225 -44.60 -65.03 14.47
N ASP A 226 -44.90 -66.19 13.89
CA ASP A 226 -45.44 -67.47 14.43
C ASP A 226 -44.72 -68.72 13.89
#